data_AF-A0A3B8I7A7-F1
#
_entry.id   AF-A0A3B8I7A7-F1
#
_cell.length_a   1.000
_cell.length_b   1.000
_cell.length_c   1.000
_cell.angle_alpha   90.00
_cell.angle_beta   90.00
_cell.angle_gamma   90.00
#
_symmetry.space_group_name_H-M   'P 1'
#
loop_
_entity.id
_entity.type
_entity.pdbx_description
1 polymer ?
#
loop_
_entity_poly.entity_id
_entity_poly.type
_entity_poly.pdbx_seq_one_letter_code
_entity_poly.pdbx_strand_id
1 'polypeptide(L)'
;RGAYKVEGMAGHRTLMVQLVKRFGLTVSFIDYPLAPEHQATYSHEVVMKAYAQLVAAYPEDSFSLLGDSAGGGLALAFLQQLRQQSILPVPQKTVLVSPWLDIDLVHEAIPRYEPTEVILSRDTLRAAGKLYRGDLAPT
;
A
#
# COMPACT_ATOMS: atom_id res chain seq x y z
N ARG A 1 -3.34 0.04 5.31
CA ARG A 1 -2.63 -0.69 6.41
C ARG A 1 -1.43 0.15 6.82
N GLY A 2 -1.02 0.09 8.10
CA GLY A 2 -0.10 1.09 8.67
C GLY A 2 1.36 0.66 8.65
N ALA A 3 2.25 1.53 8.13
CA ALA A 3 3.70 1.42 8.21
C ALA A 3 4.30 0.03 7.88
N TYR A 4 3.62 -0.77 7.05
CA TYR A 4 3.96 -2.17 6.74
C TYR A 4 4.06 -3.13 7.93
N LYS A 5 3.66 -2.69 9.14
CA LYS A 5 3.78 -3.44 10.39
C LYS A 5 2.47 -3.59 11.15
N VAL A 6 1.46 -2.81 10.77
CA VAL A 6 0.19 -2.74 11.48
C VAL A 6 -0.92 -3.25 10.58
N GLU A 7 -1.73 -4.15 11.14
CA GLU A 7 -2.90 -4.73 10.50
C GLU A 7 -3.95 -3.70 10.09
N GLY A 8 -4.98 -4.17 9.37
CA GLY A 8 -6.15 -3.37 9.05
C GLY A 8 -6.89 -2.94 10.31
N MET A 9 -6.90 -1.64 10.61
CA MET A 9 -7.69 -1.05 11.69
C MET A 9 -9.18 -0.91 11.31
N ALA A 10 -10.04 -0.74 12.33
CA ALA A 10 -11.48 -0.51 12.17
C ALA A 10 -11.82 0.64 11.20
N GLY A 11 -10.98 1.67 11.12
CA GLY A 11 -11.13 2.78 10.16
C GLY A 11 -11.13 2.31 8.70
N HIS A 12 -10.29 1.34 8.33
CA HIS A 12 -10.29 0.76 6.98
C HIS A 12 -11.63 0.07 6.69
N ARG A 13 -12.15 -0.70 7.66
CA ARG A 13 -13.45 -1.35 7.52
C ARG A 13 -14.57 -0.34 7.30
N THR A 14 -14.57 0.74 8.07
CA THR A 14 -15.54 1.83 7.91
C THR A 14 -15.46 2.43 6.52
N LEU A 15 -14.25 2.74 6.01
CA LEU A 15 -14.06 3.26 4.66
C LEU A 15 -14.61 2.30 3.60
N MET A 16 -14.26 1.01 3.69
CA MET A 16 -14.74 0.00 2.74
C MET A 16 -16.28 -0.11 2.74
N VAL A 17 -16.89 -0.14 3.92
CA VAL A 17 -18.36 -0.17 4.03
C VAL A 17 -19.01 1.08 3.43
N GLN A 18 -18.41 2.26 3.61
CA GLN A 18 -18.91 3.49 3.00
C GLN A 18 -18.79 3.47 1.48
N LEU A 19 -17.69 2.93 0.93
CA LEU A 19 -17.51 2.78 -0.52
C LEU A 19 -18.60 1.88 -1.12
N VAL A 20 -18.86 0.73 -0.48
CA VAL A 20 -19.93 -0.18 -0.88
C VAL A 20 -21.30 0.49 -0.81
N LYS A 21 -21.65 1.06 0.36
CA LYS A 21 -22.99 1.63 0.59
C LYS A 21 -23.30 2.86 -0.24
N ARG A 22 -22.32 3.73 -0.48
CA ARG A 22 -22.52 5.02 -1.14
C ARG A 22 -22.36 4.95 -2.65
N PHE A 23 -21.48 4.08 -3.14
CA PHE A 23 -21.12 4.03 -4.56
C PHE A 23 -21.44 2.68 -5.22
N GLY A 24 -21.95 1.69 -4.48
CA GLY A 24 -22.28 0.38 -5.02
C GLY A 24 -21.05 -0.42 -5.49
N LEU A 25 -19.87 -0.08 -4.99
CA LEU A 25 -18.62 -0.75 -5.39
C LEU A 25 -18.45 -2.09 -4.67
N THR A 26 -17.87 -3.06 -5.37
CA THR A 26 -17.26 -4.23 -4.72
C THR A 26 -15.88 -3.86 -4.22
N VAL A 27 -15.56 -4.20 -2.97
CA VAL A 27 -14.27 -3.88 -2.35
C VAL A 27 -13.58 -5.15 -1.88
N SER A 28 -12.40 -5.42 -2.44
CA SER A 28 -11.50 -6.49 -2.00
C SER A 28 -10.38 -5.89 -1.15
N PHE A 29 -10.21 -6.42 0.07
CA PHE A 29 -9.12 -6.02 0.96
C PHE A 29 -8.00 -7.05 0.89
N ILE A 30 -6.83 -6.65 0.40
CA ILE A 30 -5.67 -7.54 0.33
C ILE A 30 -4.97 -7.57 1.68
N ASP A 31 -5.05 -8.73 2.35
CA ASP A 31 -4.36 -9.02 3.60
C ASP A 31 -2.88 -9.37 3.34
N TYR A 32 -2.09 -8.37 2.98
CA TYR A 32 -0.69 -8.60 2.63
C TYR A 32 0.21 -8.79 3.88
N PRO A 33 1.25 -9.64 3.79
CA PRO A 33 2.18 -9.91 4.88
C PRO A 33 2.86 -8.66 5.44
N LEU A 34 3.09 -8.64 6.75
CA LEU A 34 3.67 -7.52 7.49
C LEU A 34 5.11 -7.82 7.95
N ALA A 35 5.86 -6.76 8.20
CA ALA A 35 7.17 -6.83 8.82
C ALA A 35 7.05 -6.88 10.36
N PRO A 36 7.99 -7.53 11.07
CA PRO A 36 9.24 -8.12 10.55
C PRO A 36 9.13 -9.54 10.03
N GLU A 37 7.98 -10.20 10.16
CA GLU A 37 7.78 -11.60 9.75
C GLU A 37 8.05 -11.80 8.26
N HIS A 38 7.68 -10.79 7.45
CA HIS A 38 7.89 -10.78 6.02
C HIS A 38 8.40 -9.42 5.52
N GLN A 39 9.22 -9.47 4.47
CA GLN A 39 9.83 -8.29 3.84
C GLN A 39 9.10 -7.92 2.54
N ALA A 40 9.49 -6.78 1.97
CA ALA A 40 8.84 -6.14 0.83
C ALA A 40 8.68 -7.07 -0.38
N THR A 41 9.69 -7.87 -0.71
CA THR A 41 9.65 -8.82 -1.83
C THR A 41 8.47 -9.78 -1.71
N TYR A 42 8.27 -10.37 -0.54
CA TYR A 42 7.16 -11.30 -0.30
C TYR A 42 5.80 -10.60 -0.27
N SER A 43 5.71 -9.41 0.34
CA SER A 43 4.46 -8.63 0.31
C SER A 43 4.05 -8.28 -1.13
N HIS A 44 5.01 -7.93 -1.99
CA HIS A 44 4.79 -7.69 -3.41
C HIS A 44 4.29 -8.93 -4.16
N GLU A 45 4.93 -10.08 -3.95
CA GLU A 45 4.49 -11.36 -4.54
C GLU A 45 3.04 -11.69 -4.16
N VAL A 46 2.68 -11.51 -2.89
CA VAL A 46 1.31 -11.76 -2.41
C VAL A 46 0.30 -10.82 -3.06
N VAL A 47 0.62 -9.53 -3.17
CA VAL A 47 -0.27 -8.55 -3.84
C VAL A 47 -0.46 -8.89 -5.32
N MET A 48 0.61 -9.23 -6.03
CA MET A 48 0.55 -9.64 -7.44
C MET A 48 -0.32 -10.88 -7.63
N LYS A 49 -0.14 -11.90 -6.77
CA LYS A 49 -0.94 -13.12 -6.80
C LYS A 49 -2.41 -12.85 -6.49
N ALA A 50 -2.69 -12.02 -5.48
CA ALA A 50 -4.05 -11.65 -5.12
C ALA A 50 -4.76 -10.90 -6.25
N TYR A 51 -4.06 -9.98 -6.93
CA TYR A 51 -4.62 -9.29 -8.08
C TYR A 51 -4.93 -10.25 -9.24
N ALA A 52 -4.00 -11.15 -9.57
CA ALA A 52 -4.24 -12.14 -10.62
C ALA A 52 -5.46 -13.04 -10.31
N GLN A 53 -5.65 -13.41 -9.04
CA GLN A 53 -6.83 -14.15 -8.60
C GLN A 53 -8.13 -13.34 -8.74
N LEU A 54 -8.11 -12.04 -8.42
CA LEU A 54 -9.26 -11.16 -8.59
C LEU A 54 -9.63 -10.98 -10.06
N VAL A 55 -8.65 -10.74 -10.93
CA VAL A 55 -8.88 -10.65 -12.38
C VAL A 55 -9.49 -11.94 -12.93
N ALA A 56 -8.97 -13.11 -12.52
CA ALA A 56 -9.51 -14.38 -12.97
C ALA A 56 -10.94 -14.64 -12.45
N ALA A 57 -11.25 -14.19 -11.23
CA ALA A 57 -12.57 -14.35 -10.63
C ALA A 57 -13.62 -13.38 -11.20
N TYR A 58 -13.19 -12.20 -11.66
CA TYR A 58 -14.06 -11.12 -12.16
C TYR A 58 -13.56 -10.59 -13.51
N PRO A 59 -13.61 -11.39 -14.59
CA PRO A 59 -12.98 -11.05 -15.87
C PRO A 59 -13.62 -9.86 -16.60
N GLU A 60 -14.90 -9.58 -16.34
CA GLU A 60 -15.64 -8.47 -16.95
C GLU A 60 -15.56 -7.17 -16.13
N ASP A 61 -14.96 -7.22 -14.94
CA ASP A 61 -14.88 -6.07 -14.04
C ASP A 61 -13.72 -5.14 -14.42
N SER A 62 -13.93 -3.84 -14.17
CA SER A 62 -12.85 -2.84 -14.20
C SER A 62 -12.28 -2.64 -12.79
N PHE A 63 -10.97 -2.74 -12.64
CA PHE A 63 -10.31 -2.60 -11.34
C PHE A 63 -9.87 -1.16 -11.07
N SER A 64 -9.93 -0.74 -9.80
CA SER A 64 -9.37 0.52 -9.30
C SER A 64 -8.60 0.24 -8.01
N LEU A 65 -7.52 0.97 -7.77
CA LEU A 65 -6.71 0.85 -6.55
C LEU A 65 -7.03 1.97 -5.57
N LEU A 66 -7.02 1.62 -4.30
CA LEU A 66 -7.03 2.56 -3.18
C LEU A 66 -5.93 2.15 -2.20
N GLY A 67 -5.06 3.10 -1.85
CA GLY A 67 -3.99 2.87 -0.89
C GLY A 67 -3.78 4.08 0.04
N ASP A 68 -3.65 3.83 1.33
CA ASP A 68 -3.36 4.83 2.35
C ASP A 68 -1.97 4.60 2.95
N SER A 69 -1.23 5.67 3.26
CA SER A 69 0.08 5.57 3.94
C SER A 69 1.02 4.54 3.27
N ALA A 70 1.46 3.51 4.00
CA ALA A 70 2.25 2.38 3.49
C ALA A 70 1.53 1.62 2.36
N GLY A 71 0.21 1.45 2.45
CA GLY A 71 -0.61 0.87 1.38
C GLY A 71 -0.59 1.72 0.10
N GLY A 72 -0.41 3.04 0.22
CA GLY A 72 -0.24 3.92 -0.93
C GLY A 72 1.11 3.73 -1.64
N GLY A 73 2.19 3.59 -0.89
CA GLY A 73 3.51 3.22 -1.43
C GLY A 73 3.47 1.86 -2.13
N LEU A 74 2.86 0.86 -1.47
CA LEU A 74 2.67 -0.48 -2.04
C LEU A 74 1.83 -0.47 -3.32
N ALA A 75 0.75 0.32 -3.36
CA ALA A 75 -0.10 0.44 -4.54
C ALA A 75 0.67 0.99 -5.75
N LEU A 76 1.50 2.03 -5.56
CA LEU A 76 2.32 2.56 -6.65
C LEU A 76 3.43 1.59 -7.08
N ALA A 77 4.06 0.91 -6.13
CA ALA A 77 5.10 -0.06 -6.44
C ALA A 77 4.51 -1.29 -7.19
N PHE A 78 3.30 -1.71 -6.84
CA PHE A 78 2.53 -2.71 -7.56
C PHE A 78 2.18 -2.27 -9.00
N LEU A 79 1.70 -1.04 -9.20
CA LEU A 79 1.42 -0.52 -10.56
C LEU A 79 2.67 -0.47 -11.44
N GLN A 80 3.82 -0.10 -10.87
CA GLN A 80 5.11 -0.14 -11.57
C GLN A 80 5.46 -1.56 -11.99
N GLN A 81 5.25 -2.55 -11.11
CA GLN A 81 5.50 -3.95 -11.41
C GLN A 81 4.59 -4.49 -12.52
N LEU A 82 3.28 -4.18 -12.48
CA LEU A 82 2.35 -4.54 -13.57
C LEU A 82 2.82 -3.98 -14.91
N ARG A 83 3.21 -2.69 -14.94
CA ARG A 83 3.70 -2.03 -16.15
C ARG A 83 4.99 -2.65 -16.66
N GLN A 84 5.98 -2.88 -15.78
CA GLN A 84 7.27 -3.47 -16.16
C GLN A 84 7.10 -4.88 -16.74
N GLN A 85 6.16 -5.66 -16.19
CA GLN A 85 5.88 -7.03 -16.61
C GLN A 85 4.82 -7.11 -17.73
N SER A 86 4.32 -5.97 -18.22
CA SER A 86 3.25 -5.89 -19.24
C SER A 86 2.00 -6.72 -18.90
N ILE A 87 1.63 -6.76 -17.61
CA ILE A 87 0.48 -7.52 -17.12
C ILE A 87 -0.80 -6.70 -17.32
N LEU A 88 -1.82 -7.34 -17.88
CA LEU A 88 -3.15 -6.78 -18.10
C LEU A 88 -4.24 -7.64 -17.42
N PRO A 89 -5.40 -7.06 -17.07
CA PRO A 89 -5.70 -5.63 -17.12
C PRO A 89 -4.93 -4.85 -16.05
N VAL A 90 -4.69 -3.56 -16.29
CA VAL A 90 -4.17 -2.64 -15.25
C VAL A 90 -5.34 -1.90 -14.57
N PRO A 91 -5.24 -1.57 -13.27
CA PRO A 91 -6.25 -0.74 -12.62
C PRO A 91 -6.43 0.60 -13.33
N GLN A 92 -7.68 0.97 -13.62
CA GLN A 92 -8.03 2.16 -14.41
C GLN A 92 -7.94 3.47 -13.61
N LYS A 93 -8.09 3.38 -12.29
CA LYS A 93 -8.02 4.53 -11.37
C LYS A 93 -7.19 4.17 -10.16
N THR A 94 -6.56 5.16 -9.57
CA THR A 94 -5.77 5.00 -8.34
C THR A 94 -6.04 6.18 -7.42
N VAL A 95 -6.44 5.87 -6.19
CA VAL A 95 -6.68 6.85 -5.13
C VAL A 95 -5.65 6.62 -4.04
N LEU A 96 -4.86 7.65 -3.73
CA LEU A 96 -3.83 7.59 -2.70
C LEU A 96 -4.14 8.59 -1.58
N VAL A 97 -4.05 8.14 -0.34
CA VAL A 97 -4.25 8.98 0.84
C VAL A 97 -2.94 9.04 1.62
N SER A 98 -2.30 10.22 1.63
CA SER A 98 -1.00 10.46 2.29
C SER A 98 0.00 9.32 2.07
N PRO A 99 0.34 8.98 0.81
CA PRO A 99 1.15 7.81 0.52
C PRO A 99 2.58 7.97 1.04
N TRP A 100 3.13 6.92 1.64
CA TRP A 100 4.52 6.88 2.06
C TRP A 100 5.40 6.40 0.91
N LEU A 101 6.11 7.32 0.26
CA LEU A 101 6.85 7.06 -0.99
C LEU A 101 8.37 7.01 -0.81
N ASP A 102 8.88 7.62 0.25
CA ASP A 102 10.30 7.63 0.62
C ASP A 102 10.47 6.87 1.94
N ILE A 103 10.86 5.60 1.85
CA ILE A 103 10.94 4.71 2.99
C ILE A 103 12.09 5.05 3.94
N ASP A 104 13.12 5.73 3.42
CA ASP A 104 14.30 6.14 4.17
C ASP A 104 14.12 7.51 4.85
N LEU A 105 13.09 8.26 4.45
CA LEU A 105 12.70 9.58 4.97
C LEU A 105 13.87 10.58 4.89
N VAL A 106 14.42 10.71 3.69
CA VAL A 106 15.60 11.54 3.37
C VAL A 106 15.25 12.89 2.77
N HIS A 107 14.00 13.12 2.36
CA HIS A 107 13.59 14.41 1.78
C HIS A 107 13.86 15.59 2.73
N GLU A 108 14.52 16.63 2.22
CA GLU A 108 15.02 17.79 2.99
C GLU A 108 13.93 18.60 3.70
N ALA A 109 12.69 18.54 3.20
CA ALA A 109 11.55 19.22 3.81
C ALA A 109 10.99 18.52 5.06
N ILE A 110 11.34 17.24 5.33
CA ILE A 110 10.79 16.48 6.46
C ILE A 110 10.99 17.17 7.82
N PRO A 111 12.19 17.69 8.17
CA PRO A 111 12.41 18.40 9.44
C PRO A 111 11.48 19.60 9.68
N ARG A 112 10.94 20.21 8.61
CA ARG A 112 9.98 21.32 8.73
C ARG A 112 8.64 20.88 9.32
N TYR A 113 8.20 19.66 9.04
CA TYR A 113 6.89 19.14 9.44
C TYR A 113 6.94 18.33 10.74
N GLU A 114 8.12 17.85 11.12
CA GLU A 114 8.36 17.06 12.32
C GLU A 114 7.82 17.70 13.62
N PRO A 115 7.93 19.03 13.85
CA PRO A 115 7.36 19.65 15.05
C PRO A 115 5.82 19.61 15.14
N THR A 116 5.14 19.43 14.01
CA THR A 116 3.67 19.37 13.92
C THR A 116 3.11 17.97 13.72
N GLU A 117 4.00 16.98 13.55
CA GLU A 117 3.60 15.59 13.35
C GLU A 117 3.28 14.94 14.70
N VAL A 118 2.02 14.51 14.86
CA VAL A 118 1.49 14.02 16.15
C VAL A 118 1.39 12.50 16.21
N ILE A 119 1.48 11.83 15.07
CA ILE A 119 1.15 10.41 14.91
C ILE A 119 2.38 9.63 14.43
N LEU A 120 3.14 10.18 13.49
CA LEU A 120 4.14 9.47 12.71
C LEU A 120 5.56 9.99 12.97
N SER A 121 6.16 9.58 14.09
CA SER A 121 7.57 9.88 14.37
C SER A 121 8.48 9.39 13.24
N ARG A 122 9.37 10.28 12.78
CA ARG A 122 10.34 9.99 11.72
C ARG A 122 11.19 8.77 12.06
N ASP A 123 11.68 8.67 13.29
CA ASP A 123 12.52 7.55 13.74
C ASP A 123 11.76 6.23 13.74
N THR A 124 10.50 6.24 14.20
CA THR A 124 9.64 5.05 14.19
C THR A 124 9.34 4.60 12.75
N LEU A 125 9.04 5.54 11.85
CA LEU A 125 8.82 5.24 10.45
C LEU A 125 10.09 4.69 9.78
N ARG A 126 11.26 5.28 10.00
CA ARG A 126 12.53 4.76 9.46
C ARG A 126 12.84 3.36 9.98
N ALA A 127 12.59 3.09 11.26
CA ALA A 127 12.76 1.75 11.81
C ALA A 127 11.79 0.75 11.17
N ALA A 128 10.52 1.12 10.99
CA ALA A 128 9.55 0.29 10.29
C ALA A 128 9.94 0.05 8.82
N GLY A 129 10.42 1.09 8.16
CA GLY A 129 10.86 1.06 6.77
C GLY A 129 12.03 0.10 6.56
N LYS A 130 13.03 0.12 7.45
CA LYS A 130 14.16 -0.82 7.43
C LYS A 130 13.71 -2.27 7.56
N LEU A 131 12.77 -2.55 8.48
CA LEU A 131 12.25 -3.91 8.67
C LEU A 131 11.48 -4.39 7.44
N TYR A 132 10.68 -3.52 6.84
CA TYR A 132 9.91 -3.86 5.64
C TYR A 132 10.80 -4.04 4.41
N ARG A 133 11.69 -3.07 4.15
CA ARG A 133 12.60 -3.09 3.00
C ARG A 133 13.48 -4.34 3.01
N GLY A 134 13.95 -4.75 4.19
CA GLY A 134 14.85 -5.87 4.33
C GLY A 134 16.14 -5.66 3.53
N ASP A 135 16.46 -6.64 2.68
CA ASP A 135 17.71 -6.66 1.90
C ASP A 135 17.67 -5.78 0.63
N LEU A 136 16.52 -5.16 0.31
CA LEU A 136 16.45 -4.23 -0.82
C LEU A 136 17.33 -2.99 -0.56
N ALA A 137 17.90 -2.44 -1.63
CA ALA A 137 18.70 -1.23 -1.55
C ALA A 137 17.87 -0.05 -0.99
N PRO A 138 18.49 0.87 -0.22
CA PRO A 138 17.86 2.13 0.14
C PRO A 138 17.43 2.93 -1.10
N THR A 139 16.41 3.75 -0.92
CA THR A 139 15.92 4.72 -1.91
C THR A 139 16.64 6.06 -1.76
#